data_AF-A0AAU9TA27-F1
#
_entry.id   AF-A0AAU9TA27-F1
#
_cell.length_a   1.000
_cell.length_b   1.000
_cell.length_c   1.000
_cell.angle_alpha   90.00
_cell.angle_beta   90.00
_cell.angle_gamma   90.00
#
_symmetry.space_group_name_H-M   'P 1'
#
loop_
_entity.id
_entity.type
_entity.pdbx_description
1 polymer ?
#
loop_
_entity_poly.entity_id
_entity_poly.type
_entity_poly.pdbx_seq_one_letter_code
_entity_poly.pdbx_strand_id
1 'polypeptide(L)'
;MAKSVANLVPLGFYILQVMIILVPQANARAFLVFGDSLVDNGNNDFLATTARADNYPYGIDYPTHRPTGRFSNGLNIPDLISEHLGQASPLPYLSPMLKKDKLLIGANFASAGIGILNDTGIH
;
A
#
# COMPACT_ATOMS: atom_id res chain seq x y z
N MET A 1 -31.51 44.76 19.43
CA MET A 1 -31.58 43.33 19.08
C MET A 1 -30.93 42.96 17.73
N ALA A 2 -30.92 43.83 16.71
CA ALA A 2 -30.38 43.48 15.37
C ALA A 2 -28.85 43.23 15.26
N LYS A 3 -28.01 43.86 16.09
CA LYS A 3 -26.53 43.72 16.03
C LYS A 3 -26.02 42.34 16.45
N SER A 4 -26.77 41.61 17.28
CA SER A 4 -26.37 40.29 17.77
C SER A 4 -26.51 39.20 16.70
N VAL A 5 -27.43 39.37 15.75
CA VAL A 5 -27.66 38.42 14.65
C VAL A 5 -26.60 38.58 13.56
N ALA A 6 -26.10 39.80 13.35
CA ALA A 6 -25.09 40.11 12.34
C ALA A 6 -23.74 39.39 12.56
N ASN A 7 -23.39 39.08 13.82
CA ASN A 7 -22.14 38.36 14.15
C ASN A 7 -22.29 36.84 14.11
N LEU A 8 -23.51 36.31 14.10
CA LEU A 8 -23.77 34.86 14.07
C LEU A 8 -23.54 34.26 12.69
N VAL A 9 -23.81 35.03 11.62
CA VAL A 9 -23.59 34.59 10.23
C VAL A 9 -22.11 34.34 9.91
N PRO A 10 -21.18 35.29 10.11
CA PRO A 10 -19.75 35.05 9.85
C PRO A 10 -19.14 34.01 10.79
N LEU A 11 -19.62 33.92 12.04
CA LEU A 11 -19.21 32.86 12.97
C LEU A 11 -19.65 31.48 12.46
N GLY A 12 -20.86 31.36 11.92
CA GLY A 12 -21.35 30.14 11.28
C GLY A 12 -20.51 29.72 10.06
N PHE A 13 -20.11 30.68 9.21
CA PHE A 13 -19.20 30.41 8.09
C PHE A 13 -17.80 29.97 8.55
N TYR A 14 -17.26 30.60 9.60
CA TYR A 14 -15.97 30.23 10.16
C TYR A 14 -16.00 28.83 10.77
N ILE A 15 -17.05 28.50 11.53
CA ILE A 15 -17.26 27.15 12.07
C ILE A 15 -17.42 26.14 10.93
N LEU A 16 -18.18 26.46 9.87
CA LEU A 16 -18.33 25.59 8.70
C LEU A 16 -16.99 25.34 7.99
N GLN A 17 -16.16 26.37 7.80
CA GLN A 17 -14.83 26.22 7.21
C GLN A 17 -13.91 25.35 8.08
N VAL A 18 -13.89 25.60 9.38
CA VAL A 18 -13.11 24.80 10.33
C VAL A 18 -13.59 23.35 10.34
N MET A 19 -14.90 23.11 10.29
CA MET A 19 -15.47 21.76 10.19
C MET A 19 -15.10 21.08 8.89
N ILE A 20 -15.14 21.76 7.74
CA ILE A 20 -14.71 21.19 6.44
C ILE A 20 -13.23 20.81 6.46
N ILE A 21 -12.37 21.58 7.13
CA ILE A 21 -10.94 21.27 7.30
C ILE A 21 -10.73 20.09 8.26
N LEU A 22 -11.58 19.97 9.28
CA LEU A 22 -11.51 18.92 10.31
C LEU A 22 -12.24 17.63 9.92
N VAL A 23 -13.04 17.62 8.85
CA VAL A 23 -13.61 16.38 8.30
C VAL A 23 -12.44 15.53 7.85
N PRO A 24 -12.20 14.36 8.49
CA PRO A 24 -11.19 13.45 8.00
C PRO A 24 -11.60 13.04 6.59
N GLN A 25 -10.71 13.21 5.60
CA GLN A 25 -10.94 12.66 4.27
C GLN A 25 -11.07 11.14 4.42
N ALA A 26 -12.31 10.66 4.46
CA ALA A 26 -12.58 9.23 4.35
C ALA A 26 -12.24 8.81 2.93
N ASN A 27 -11.08 8.16 2.74
CA ASN A 27 -10.82 7.34 1.56
C ASN A 27 -9.64 6.35 1.70
N ALA A 28 -9.27 5.92 2.91
CA ALA A 28 -8.37 4.79 3.05
C ALA A 28 -9.08 3.52 2.54
N ARG A 29 -8.96 3.25 1.24
CA ARG A 29 -9.40 1.99 0.64
C ARG A 29 -8.26 1.02 0.79
N ALA A 30 -8.53 -0.08 1.49
CA ALA A 30 -7.61 -1.19 1.57
C ALA A 30 -7.23 -1.62 0.14
N PHE A 31 -5.94 -1.61 -0.15
CA PHE A 31 -5.42 -2.04 -1.44
C PHE A 31 -4.96 -3.50 -1.33
N LEU A 32 -5.75 -4.40 -1.91
CA LEU A 32 -5.48 -5.83 -1.91
C LEU A 32 -4.89 -6.22 -3.26
N VAL A 33 -3.70 -6.82 -3.24
CA VAL A 33 -2.94 -7.17 -4.44
C VAL A 33 -2.90 -8.67 -4.59
N PHE A 34 -3.20 -9.18 -5.78
CA PHE A 34 -3.10 -10.59 -6.16
C PHE A 34 -2.35 -10.69 -7.48
N GLY A 35 -1.54 -11.73 -7.66
CA GLY A 35 -0.82 -11.97 -8.91
C GLY A 35 0.45 -12.78 -8.69
N ASP A 36 1.41 -12.55 -9.58
CA ASP A 36 2.68 -13.26 -9.65
C ASP A 36 3.87 -12.33 -9.29
N SER A 37 5.07 -12.68 -9.75
CA SER A 37 6.31 -11.91 -9.57
C SER A 37 6.20 -10.44 -9.97
N LEU A 38 5.35 -10.08 -10.94
CA LEU A 38 5.21 -8.69 -11.42
C LEU A 38 4.67 -7.75 -10.35
N VAL A 39 3.95 -8.31 -9.38
CA VAL A 39 3.30 -7.55 -8.31
C VAL A 39 3.69 -8.07 -6.92
N ASP A 40 4.44 -9.15 -6.80
CA ASP A 40 5.03 -9.61 -5.54
C ASP A 40 6.04 -8.58 -4.98
N ASN A 41 5.96 -8.36 -3.68
CA ASN A 41 6.84 -7.46 -2.94
C ASN A 41 7.54 -8.13 -1.75
N GLY A 42 7.63 -9.46 -1.77
CA GLY A 42 8.44 -10.23 -0.83
C GLY A 42 7.69 -11.34 -0.11
N ASN A 43 6.56 -11.84 -0.62
CA ASN A 43 5.91 -13.01 -0.01
C ASN A 43 6.81 -14.25 -0.12
N ASN A 44 7.49 -14.41 -1.26
CA ASN A 44 8.34 -15.56 -1.50
C ASN A 44 9.55 -15.64 -0.55
N ASP A 45 9.93 -14.53 0.08
CA ASP A 45 11.01 -14.51 1.07
C ASP A 45 10.66 -15.35 2.32
N PHE A 46 9.37 -15.58 2.55
CA PHE A 46 8.82 -16.37 3.66
C PHE A 46 8.45 -17.82 3.28
N LEU A 47 8.67 -18.25 2.03
CA LEU A 47 8.26 -19.57 1.51
C LEU A 47 9.46 -20.45 1.13
N ALA A 48 9.34 -21.77 1.24
CA ALA A 48 10.38 -22.68 0.76
C ALA A 48 10.36 -22.81 -0.79
N THR A 49 10.80 -21.78 -1.49
CA THR A 49 10.80 -21.64 -2.96
C THR A 49 12.14 -21.09 -3.45
N THR A 50 12.45 -21.37 -4.72
CA THR A 50 13.61 -20.79 -5.42
C THR A 50 13.29 -19.47 -6.11
N ALA A 51 12.01 -19.17 -6.34
CA ALA A 51 11.56 -17.91 -6.91
C ALA A 51 11.63 -16.81 -5.83
N ARG A 52 12.83 -16.26 -5.59
CA ARG A 52 13.07 -15.21 -4.59
C ARG A 52 13.72 -13.97 -5.21
N ALA A 53 13.46 -12.83 -4.58
CA ALA A 53 14.04 -11.54 -4.95
C ALA A 53 14.68 -10.82 -3.76
N ASP A 54 15.25 -11.60 -2.84
CA ASP A 54 15.98 -11.17 -1.64
C ASP A 54 17.50 -11.05 -1.89
N ASN A 55 17.94 -11.06 -3.16
CA ASN A 55 19.33 -10.98 -3.57
C ASN A 55 19.60 -9.90 -4.64
N TYR A 56 20.87 -9.55 -4.85
CA TYR A 56 21.30 -8.68 -5.96
C TYR A 56 20.92 -9.31 -7.32
N PRO A 57 20.46 -8.54 -8.33
CA PRO A 57 20.42 -7.06 -8.42
C PRO A 57 19.12 -6.41 -7.92
N TYR A 58 18.19 -7.16 -7.34
CA TYR A 58 16.91 -6.62 -6.92
C TYR A 58 17.08 -5.52 -5.88
N GLY A 59 16.29 -4.45 -6.02
CA GLY A 59 16.34 -3.30 -5.12
C GLY A 59 17.53 -2.34 -5.31
N ILE A 60 18.37 -2.50 -6.34
CA ILE A 60 19.50 -1.58 -6.63
C ILE A 60 19.05 -0.12 -6.87
N ASP A 61 17.90 0.08 -7.49
CA ASP A 61 17.28 1.39 -7.76
C ASP A 61 16.22 1.77 -6.71
N TYR A 62 15.97 0.91 -5.71
CA TYR A 62 15.07 1.23 -4.60
C TYR A 62 15.74 2.24 -3.66
N PRO A 63 15.00 3.13 -2.95
CA PRO A 63 15.60 4.14 -2.07
C PRO A 63 16.56 3.61 -1.00
N THR A 64 16.43 2.35 -0.59
CA THR A 64 17.33 1.72 0.39
C THR A 64 18.57 1.07 -0.24
N HIS A 65 18.63 0.95 -1.58
CA HIS A 65 19.67 0.25 -2.34
C HIS A 65 19.97 -1.17 -1.80
N ARG A 66 18.93 -1.88 -1.37
CA ARG A 66 19.00 -3.23 -0.78
C ARG A 66 17.92 -4.10 -1.40
N PRO A 67 18.10 -5.42 -1.49
CA PRO A 67 17.05 -6.33 -1.92
C PRO A 67 15.77 -6.13 -1.10
N THR A 68 14.64 -6.15 -1.81
CA THR A 68 13.34 -5.78 -1.23
C THR A 68 12.29 -6.89 -1.31
N GLY A 69 12.61 -8.02 -1.94
CA GLY A 69 11.62 -9.06 -2.26
C GLY A 69 10.79 -8.75 -3.51
N ARG A 70 10.99 -7.59 -4.16
CA ARG A 70 10.37 -7.26 -5.45
C ARG A 70 11.22 -7.79 -6.59
N PHE A 71 10.59 -8.42 -7.58
CA PHE A 71 11.24 -8.85 -8.83
C PHE A 71 11.49 -7.65 -9.77
N SER A 72 12.14 -6.61 -9.24
CA SER A 72 12.46 -5.34 -9.90
C SER A 72 13.72 -4.75 -9.27
N ASN A 73 14.42 -3.89 -10.01
CA ASN A 73 15.50 -3.09 -9.43
C ASN A 73 14.99 -2.09 -8.39
N GLY A 74 13.72 -1.68 -8.45
CA GLY A 74 13.17 -0.65 -7.59
C GLY A 74 11.71 -0.93 -7.22
N LEU A 75 10.88 0.10 -7.35
CA LEU A 75 9.44 -0.02 -7.15
C LEU A 75 8.81 -0.96 -8.19
N ASN A 76 7.74 -1.66 -7.80
CA ASN A 76 6.88 -2.41 -8.70
C ASN A 76 5.52 -1.69 -8.86
N ILE A 77 4.63 -2.26 -9.69
CA ILE A 77 3.34 -1.63 -10.02
C ILE A 77 2.49 -1.30 -8.77
N PRO A 78 2.33 -2.21 -7.78
CA PRO A 78 1.65 -1.92 -6.53
C PRO A 78 2.21 -0.71 -5.76
N ASP A 79 3.52 -0.52 -5.76
CA ASP A 79 4.10 0.64 -5.08
C ASP A 79 3.69 1.94 -5.75
N LEU A 80 3.78 2.00 -7.09
CA LEU A 80 3.40 3.18 -7.87
C LEU A 80 1.91 3.50 -7.73
N ILE A 81 1.06 2.47 -7.70
CA ILE A 81 -0.37 2.63 -7.41
C ILE A 81 -0.58 3.17 -6.00
N SER A 82 0.17 2.68 -5.02
CA SER A 82 0.05 3.12 -3.62
C SER A 82 0.48 4.57 -3.45
N GLU A 83 1.56 4.99 -4.13
CA GLU A 83 1.98 6.39 -4.21
C GLU A 83 0.87 7.28 -4.80
N HIS A 84 0.23 6.84 -5.88
CA HIS A 84 -0.90 7.55 -6.48
C HIS A 84 -2.13 7.63 -5.56
N LEU A 85 -2.37 6.58 -4.77
CA LEU A 85 -3.41 6.54 -3.75
C LEU A 85 -3.06 7.35 -2.49
N GLY A 86 -1.84 7.90 -2.40
CA GLY A 86 -1.37 8.64 -1.23
C GLY A 86 -1.21 7.78 0.02
N GLN A 87 -0.94 6.48 -0.14
CA GLN A 87 -0.77 5.53 0.97
C GLN A 87 0.51 4.70 0.84
N ALA A 88 0.90 4.03 1.92
CA ALA A 88 2.01 3.09 1.88
C ALA A 88 1.66 1.85 1.05
N SER A 89 2.65 1.27 0.38
CA SER A 89 2.48 -0.02 -0.30
C SER A 89 2.04 -1.11 0.68
N PRO A 90 1.04 -1.95 0.33
CA PRO A 90 0.62 -3.07 1.16
C PRO A 90 1.79 -4.00 1.49
N LEU A 91 1.90 -4.46 2.74
CA LEU A 91 2.95 -5.42 3.10
C LEU A 91 2.68 -6.80 2.48
N PRO A 92 3.72 -7.65 2.29
CA PRO A 92 3.53 -9.06 1.98
C PRO A 92 2.60 -9.70 3.00
N TYR A 93 1.63 -10.49 2.55
CA TYR A 93 0.68 -11.21 3.39
C TYR A 93 1.38 -12.07 4.45
N LEU A 94 2.49 -12.71 4.06
CA LEU A 94 3.27 -13.58 4.95
C LEU A 94 4.21 -12.81 5.90
N SER A 95 4.28 -11.48 5.79
CA SER A 95 5.15 -10.67 6.64
C SER A 95 4.67 -10.67 8.10
N PRO A 96 5.55 -10.96 9.09
CA PRO A 96 5.23 -10.80 10.51
C PRO A 96 4.89 -9.36 10.92
N MET A 97 5.20 -8.38 10.05
CA MET A 97 4.89 -6.97 10.25
C MET A 97 3.47 -6.59 9.83
N LEU A 98 2.76 -7.45 9.09
CA LEU A 98 1.36 -7.23 8.71
C LEU A 98 0.43 -7.43 9.91
N LYS A 99 0.38 -6.41 10.78
CA LYS A 99 -0.48 -6.37 11.98
C LYS A 99 -1.59 -5.34 11.80
N LYS A 100 -2.72 -5.52 12.49
CA LYS A 100 -3.92 -4.65 12.59
C LYS A 100 -3.89 -3.40 11.69
N ASP A 101 -3.22 -2.33 12.11
CA ASP A 101 -3.24 -1.04 11.41
C ASP A 101 -2.66 -1.09 9.99
N LYS A 102 -1.67 -1.97 9.74
CA LYS A 102 -1.12 -2.21 8.41
C LYS A 102 -2.09 -2.98 7.52
N LEU A 103 -2.88 -3.89 8.08
CA LEU A 103 -3.91 -4.60 7.33
C LEU A 103 -5.04 -3.66 6.86
N LEU A 104 -5.27 -2.55 7.57
CA LEU A 104 -6.22 -1.52 7.13
C LEU A 104 -5.78 -0.78 5.86
N ILE A 105 -4.47 -0.70 5.61
CA ILE A 105 -3.90 -0.18 4.35
C ILE A 105 -4.10 -1.20 3.22
N GLY A 106 -4.01 -2.49 3.55
CA GLY A 106 -4.17 -3.60 2.63
C GLY A 106 -3.13 -4.70 2.84
N ALA A 107 -3.12 -5.68 1.95
CA ALA A 107 -2.14 -6.75 1.93
C ALA A 107 -1.84 -7.19 0.50
N ASN A 108 -0.59 -7.59 0.28
CA ASN A 108 -0.16 -8.18 -0.98
C ASN A 108 -0.12 -9.70 -0.86
N PHE A 109 -0.94 -10.39 -1.64
CA PHE A 109 -1.03 -11.86 -1.71
C PHE A 109 -0.32 -12.45 -2.94
N ALA A 110 0.31 -11.61 -3.76
CA ALA A 110 1.03 -12.08 -4.92
C ALA A 110 2.23 -12.92 -4.52
N SER A 111 2.57 -13.91 -5.35
CA SER A 111 3.71 -14.78 -5.11
C SER A 111 4.35 -15.12 -6.44
N ALA A 112 5.67 -14.98 -6.52
CA ALA A 112 6.39 -15.39 -7.71
C ALA A 112 6.34 -16.90 -7.92
N GLY A 113 6.32 -17.31 -9.18
CA GLY A 113 6.31 -18.73 -9.53
C GLY A 113 4.93 -19.39 -9.43
N ILE A 114 3.87 -18.67 -9.06
CA ILE A 114 2.50 -19.21 -9.11
C ILE A 114 2.00 -19.26 -10.55
N GLY A 115 1.12 -20.23 -10.81
CA GLY A 115 0.41 -20.36 -12.07
C GLY A 115 -1.09 -20.50 -11.85
N ILE A 116 -1.86 -20.26 -12.91
CA ILE A 116 -3.32 -20.42 -12.88
C ILE A 116 -3.71 -21.90 -12.94
N LEU A 117 -2.95 -22.70 -13.69
CA LEU A 117 -3.14 -24.15 -13.80
C LEU A 117 -2.14 -24.86 -12.89
N ASN A 118 -2.50 -26.07 -12.44
CA ASN A 118 -1.65 -26.89 -11.56
C ASN A 118 -0.23 -27.07 -12.09
N ASP A 119 -0.07 -27.17 -13.41
CA ASP A 119 1.20 -27.46 -14.05
C ASP A 119 2.04 -26.20 -14.33
N THR A 120 1.50 -25.02 -14.00
CA THR A 120 2.12 -23.71 -14.31
C THR A 120 2.72 -23.02 -13.08
N GLY A 121 2.60 -23.61 -11.88
CA GLY A 121 2.97 -23.00 -10.60
C GLY A 121 3.97 -23.81 -9.77
N ILE A 122 5.04 -24.34 -10.38
CA ILE A 122 5.92 -25.37 -9.80
C ILE A 122 7.22 -24.84 -9.16
N HIS A 123 7.34 -23.52 -8.95
CA HIS A 123 8.63 -22.85 -8.68
C HIS A 123 8.90 -22.43 -7.23
#